data_AF-A0A382X6T1-F1
#
_entry.id   AF-A0A382X6T1-F1
#
_cell.length_a   1.000
_cell.length_b   1.000
_cell.length_c   1.000
_cell.angle_alpha   90.00
_cell.angle_beta   90.00
_cell.angle_gamma   90.00
#
_symmetry.space_group_name_H-M   'P 1'
#
loop_
_entity.id
_entity.type
_entity.pdbx_description
1 polymer ?
#
loop_
_entity_poly.entity_id
_entity_poly.type
_entity_poly.pdbx_seq_one_letter_code
_entity_poly.pdbx_strand_id
1 'polypeptide(L)'
;MAARTFKEDRMSKIPEALHDYINNAFPHNVCLVGAIRPDGFANISPRGSAQVFDGDTLAVWDRGGRASSDALKNGEKLSVYFRDSSLSAVTRGGNGLLAAGGIARFYGTAELHTEGEAYEQVWNNMVQQERDSDPDKKGFAVLIRVASAEDLRGQPLPEDLAVPSD
;
A
#
# COMPACT_ATOMS: atom_id res chain seq x y z
N MET A 1 12.90 -22.79 33.91
CA MET A 1 13.19 -22.90 32.47
C MET A 1 12.29 -21.93 31.73
N ALA A 2 12.85 -21.07 30.90
CA ALA A 2 12.12 -20.02 30.19
C ALA A 2 11.14 -20.61 29.16
N ALA A 3 9.91 -20.11 29.16
CA ALA A 3 8.94 -20.39 28.11
C ALA A 3 9.44 -19.77 26.80
N ARG A 4 9.70 -20.60 25.80
CA ARG A 4 9.87 -20.15 24.42
C ARG A 4 8.50 -19.70 23.92
N THR A 5 8.32 -18.39 23.78
CA THR A 5 7.20 -17.82 23.04
C THR A 5 7.38 -18.18 21.57
N PHE A 6 6.52 -19.07 21.06
CA PHE A 6 6.37 -19.25 19.62
C PHE A 6 5.63 -18.02 19.08
N LYS A 7 6.39 -17.00 18.67
CA LYS A 7 5.88 -16.07 17.65
C LYS A 7 5.94 -16.89 16.37
N GLU A 8 4.80 -17.37 15.89
CA GLU A 8 4.71 -17.83 14.50
C GLU A 8 5.33 -16.74 13.64
N ASP A 9 6.38 -17.11 12.91
CA ASP A 9 7.05 -16.28 11.92
C ASP A 9 6.06 -16.13 10.75
N ARG A 10 5.01 -15.34 10.96
CA ARG A 10 4.06 -14.99 9.89
C ARG A 10 4.83 -14.08 8.95
N MET A 11 5.23 -14.69 7.84
CA MET A 11 5.95 -14.05 6.76
C MET A 11 5.13 -12.89 6.20
N SER A 12 5.80 -11.76 5.97
CA SER A 12 5.22 -10.50 5.52
C SER A 12 4.63 -10.64 4.12
N LYS A 13 3.36 -10.30 3.92
CA LYS A 13 2.72 -10.32 2.58
C LYS A 13 3.12 -9.14 1.70
N ILE A 14 3.74 -8.14 2.29
CA ILE A 14 4.36 -7.00 1.60
C ILE A 14 5.87 -7.21 1.72
N PRO A 15 6.59 -7.53 0.62
CA PRO A 15 8.03 -7.77 0.69
C PRO A 15 8.76 -6.58 1.33
N GLU A 16 9.61 -6.85 2.33
CA GLU A 16 10.31 -5.80 3.10
C GLU A 16 11.13 -4.87 2.20
N ALA A 17 11.74 -5.41 1.15
CA ALA A 17 12.49 -4.63 0.17
C ALA A 17 11.67 -3.57 -0.57
N LEU A 18 10.33 -3.60 -0.51
CA LEU A 18 9.46 -2.58 -1.09
C LEU A 18 9.00 -1.51 -0.09
N HIS A 19 9.20 -1.70 1.21
CA HIS A 19 8.60 -0.84 2.24
C HIS A 19 9.04 0.62 2.09
N ASP A 20 10.35 0.84 1.97
CA ASP A 20 10.90 2.20 1.82
C ASP A 20 10.45 2.85 0.51
N TYR A 21 10.33 2.10 -0.58
CA TYR A 21 9.86 2.62 -1.87
C TYR A 21 8.37 3.02 -1.83
N ILE A 22 7.54 2.26 -1.11
CA ILE A 22 6.12 2.58 -0.91
C ILE A 22 5.98 3.80 0.01
N ASN A 23 6.69 3.82 1.15
CA ASN A 23 6.63 4.90 2.13
C ASN A 23 7.13 6.25 1.57
N ASN A 24 8.05 6.21 0.60
CA ASN A 24 8.60 7.39 -0.07
C ASN A 24 8.09 7.56 -1.51
N ALA A 25 6.97 6.93 -1.86
CA ALA A 25 6.42 6.96 -3.21
C ALA A 25 5.98 8.37 -3.65
N PHE A 26 5.54 9.22 -2.73
CA PHE A 26 5.15 10.59 -3.04
C PHE A 26 6.37 11.49 -3.28
N PRO A 27 6.35 12.39 -4.28
CA PRO A 27 5.24 12.67 -5.20
C PRO A 27 5.28 11.89 -6.52
N HIS A 28 6.38 11.18 -6.80
CA HIS A 28 6.68 10.72 -8.17
C HIS A 28 6.09 9.36 -8.55
N ASN A 29 5.96 8.45 -7.58
CA ASN A 29 5.59 7.04 -7.77
C ASN A 29 4.37 6.65 -6.91
N VAL A 30 3.50 7.62 -6.60
CA VAL A 30 2.34 7.43 -5.71
C VAL A 30 1.56 6.15 -6.03
N CYS A 31 1.13 5.44 -5.00
CA CYS A 31 0.30 4.26 -5.18
C CYS A 31 -1.07 4.65 -5.74
N LEU A 32 -1.59 3.86 -6.68
CA LEU A 32 -2.95 3.98 -7.16
C LEU A 32 -3.82 2.98 -6.39
N VAL A 33 -4.93 3.44 -5.82
CA VAL A 33 -5.91 2.58 -5.16
C VAL A 33 -7.14 2.45 -6.04
N GLY A 34 -7.46 1.20 -6.38
CA GLY A 34 -8.65 0.79 -7.10
C GLY A 34 -9.71 0.26 -6.15
N ALA A 35 -10.95 0.73 -6.33
CA ALA A 35 -12.15 0.24 -5.65
C ALA A 35 -13.27 0.04 -6.67
N ILE A 36 -14.21 -0.88 -6.42
CA ILE A 36 -15.37 -1.07 -7.28
C ILE A 36 -16.51 -0.19 -6.77
N ARG A 37 -17.03 0.66 -7.64
CA ARG A 37 -18.18 1.52 -7.33
C ARG A 37 -19.47 0.70 -7.29
N PRO A 38 -20.53 1.19 -6.63
CA PRO A 38 -21.83 0.50 -6.59
C PRO A 38 -22.45 0.21 -7.97
N ASP A 39 -22.10 0.98 -9.01
CA ASP A 39 -22.53 0.76 -10.40
C ASP A 39 -21.68 -0.26 -11.17
N GLY A 40 -20.72 -0.89 -10.50
CA GLY A 40 -19.84 -1.92 -11.05
C GLY A 40 -18.59 -1.40 -11.76
N PHE A 41 -18.44 -0.08 -11.95
CA PHE A 41 -17.23 0.48 -12.54
C PHE A 41 -16.08 0.57 -11.53
N ALA A 42 -14.86 0.32 -12.00
CA ALA A 42 -13.67 0.56 -11.19
C ALA A 42 -13.43 2.08 -11.06
N ASN A 43 -13.23 2.54 -9.83
CA ASN A 43 -12.66 3.84 -9.53
C ASN A 43 -11.18 3.66 -9.16
N ILE A 44 -10.29 4.39 -9.81
CA ILE A 44 -8.85 4.37 -9.53
C ILE A 44 -8.45 5.77 -9.10
N SER A 45 -7.71 5.89 -7.99
CA SER A 45 -7.29 7.19 -7.47
C SER A 45 -5.86 7.15 -6.93
N PRO A 46 -5.00 8.11 -7.29
CA PRO A 46 -3.67 8.23 -6.68
C PRO A 46 -3.79 8.58 -5.21
N ARG A 47 -2.98 7.94 -4.36
CA ARG A 47 -2.93 8.14 -2.92
C ARG A 47 -1.51 8.50 -2.52
N GLY A 48 -1.27 9.80 -2.28
CA GLY A 48 0.03 10.30 -1.81
C GLY A 48 0.35 9.89 -0.38
N SER A 49 -0.69 9.66 0.42
CA SER A 49 -0.62 9.18 1.81
C SER A 49 -0.35 7.67 1.96
N ALA A 50 -0.13 6.95 0.86
CA ALA A 50 0.12 5.51 0.89
C ALA A 50 1.37 5.17 1.69
N GLN A 51 1.26 4.20 2.58
CA GLN A 51 2.31 3.77 3.48
C GLN A 51 2.15 2.29 3.83
N VAL A 52 3.25 1.64 4.18
CA VAL A 52 3.26 0.35 4.85
C VAL A 52 2.94 0.57 6.32
N PHE A 53 1.81 0.03 6.78
CA PHE A 53 1.38 0.12 8.17
C PHE A 53 2.06 -0.95 9.03
N ASP A 54 2.09 -2.18 8.51
CA ASP A 54 2.83 -3.34 9.01
C ASP A 54 3.11 -4.30 7.82
N GLY A 55 3.74 -5.45 8.06
CA GLY A 55 4.12 -6.39 6.99
C GLY A 55 2.94 -6.97 6.18
N ASP A 56 1.72 -6.91 6.69
CA ASP A 56 0.52 -7.45 6.04
C ASP A 56 -0.50 -6.37 5.68
N THR A 57 -0.20 -5.11 5.96
CA THR A 57 -1.19 -4.02 5.90
C THR A 57 -0.59 -2.79 5.24
N LEU A 58 -1.22 -2.36 4.15
CA LEU A 58 -1.01 -1.03 3.60
C LEU A 58 -2.01 -0.06 4.25
N ALA A 59 -1.68 1.22 4.30
CA ALA A 59 -2.60 2.25 4.74
C ALA A 59 -2.61 3.44 3.80
N VAL A 60 -3.75 4.11 3.73
CA VAL A 60 -3.91 5.42 3.07
C VAL A 60 -4.78 6.32 3.96
N TRP A 61 -4.58 7.62 3.83
CA TRP A 61 -5.50 8.62 4.36
C TRP A 61 -6.50 9.04 3.28
N ASP A 62 -7.79 8.93 3.57
CA ASP A 62 -8.86 9.46 2.73
C ASP A 62 -9.46 10.71 3.38
N ARG A 63 -9.43 11.83 2.67
CA ARG A 63 -9.93 13.13 3.16
C ARG A 63 -11.47 13.24 3.12
N GLY A 64 -12.16 12.22 2.62
CA GLY A 64 -13.60 12.22 2.42
C GLY A 64 -14.06 13.11 1.25
N GLY A 65 -15.36 13.06 0.97
CA GLY A 65 -16.03 13.99 0.05
C GLY A 65 -15.72 13.79 -1.44
N ARG A 66 -15.13 12.66 -1.83
CA ARG A 66 -14.80 12.34 -3.23
C ARG A 66 -15.50 11.04 -3.64
N ALA A 67 -15.71 10.85 -4.95
CA ALA A 67 -16.29 9.62 -5.49
C ALA A 67 -15.52 8.34 -5.09
N SER A 68 -14.22 8.47 -4.81
CA SER A 68 -13.40 7.39 -4.28
C SER A 68 -13.77 6.99 -2.86
N SER A 69 -14.25 7.94 -2.04
CA SER A 69 -14.67 7.73 -0.66
C SER A 69 -16.00 6.98 -0.59
N ASP A 70 -16.92 7.23 -1.54
CA ASP A 70 -18.23 6.56 -1.60
C ASP A 70 -18.14 5.05 -1.85
N ALA A 71 -17.04 4.60 -2.47
CA ALA A 71 -16.77 3.19 -2.68
C ALA A 71 -16.16 2.50 -1.44
N LEU A 72 -15.72 3.25 -0.42
CA LEU A 72 -14.99 2.70 0.72
C LEU A 72 -15.94 2.34 1.87
N LYS A 73 -15.87 1.08 2.30
CA LYS A 73 -16.53 0.56 3.50
C LYS A 73 -15.72 -0.61 4.06
N ASN A 74 -15.93 -0.94 5.32
CA ASN A 74 -15.31 -2.11 5.93
C ASN A 74 -15.60 -3.38 5.11
N GLY A 75 -14.55 -4.16 4.85
CA GLY A 75 -14.62 -5.39 4.06
C GLY A 75 -14.62 -5.20 2.55
N GLU A 76 -14.62 -3.97 2.03
CA GLU A 76 -14.55 -3.72 0.59
C GLU A 76 -13.21 -4.21 0.02
N LYS A 77 -13.24 -4.85 -1.16
CA LYS A 77 -12.04 -5.32 -1.82
C LYS A 77 -11.35 -4.17 -2.55
N LEU A 78 -10.07 -3.99 -2.27
CA LEU A 78 -9.23 -2.96 -2.86
C LEU A 78 -8.04 -3.57 -3.58
N SER A 79 -7.64 -2.92 -4.67
CA SER A 79 -6.35 -3.16 -5.32
C SER A 79 -5.45 -1.95 -5.12
N VAL A 80 -4.19 -2.18 -4.74
CA VAL A 80 -3.15 -1.15 -4.70
C VAL A 80 -2.15 -1.45 -5.80
N TYR A 81 -1.91 -0.48 -6.68
CA TYR A 81 -0.94 -0.57 -7.75
C TYR A 81 0.21 0.39 -7.45
N PHE A 82 1.41 -0.17 -7.29
CA PHE A 82 2.65 0.56 -7.15
C PHE A 82 3.48 0.40 -8.42
N ARG A 83 4.13 1.50 -8.86
CA ARG A 83 5.06 1.46 -9.96
C ARG A 83 6.22 2.42 -9.73
N ASP A 84 7.44 1.89 -9.80
CA ASP A 84 8.67 2.65 -9.89
C ASP A 84 9.57 2.04 -10.97
N SER A 85 9.77 2.75 -12.07
CA SER A 85 10.56 2.25 -13.21
C SER A 85 12.03 2.02 -12.89
N SER A 86 12.57 2.63 -11.83
CA SER A 86 13.94 2.38 -11.35
C SER A 86 14.11 1.00 -10.72
N LEU A 87 13.01 0.32 -10.40
CA LEU A 87 13.03 -1.03 -9.84
C LEU A 87 12.93 -2.13 -10.90
N SER A 88 12.66 -1.76 -12.16
CA SER A 88 12.36 -2.70 -13.23
C SER A 88 13.59 -3.47 -13.70
N ALA A 89 13.48 -4.79 -13.84
CA ALA A 89 14.51 -5.65 -14.42
C ALA A 89 14.73 -5.47 -15.92
N VAL A 90 13.83 -4.76 -16.62
CA VAL A 90 13.90 -4.59 -18.08
C VAL A 90 14.06 -3.13 -18.51
N THR A 91 13.86 -2.18 -17.60
CA THR A 91 14.07 -0.75 -17.91
C THR A 91 15.56 -0.45 -17.83
N ARG A 92 16.10 0.28 -18.82
CA ARG A 92 17.50 0.72 -18.76
C ARG A 92 17.74 1.56 -17.50
N GLY A 93 18.72 1.17 -16.70
CA GLY A 93 19.06 1.82 -15.44
C GLY A 93 18.20 1.39 -14.25
N GLY A 94 17.36 0.37 -14.40
CA GLY A 94 16.66 -0.24 -13.26
C GLY A 94 17.55 -1.23 -12.50
N ASN A 95 17.30 -1.39 -11.20
CA ASN A 95 18.06 -2.30 -10.32
C ASN A 95 17.59 -3.76 -10.38
N GLY A 96 16.45 -4.04 -11.01
CA GLY A 96 15.92 -5.40 -11.14
C GLY A 96 15.24 -5.99 -9.92
N LEU A 97 14.97 -5.19 -8.88
CA LEU A 97 14.20 -5.62 -7.71
C LEU A 97 12.81 -6.14 -8.08
N LEU A 98 12.18 -5.54 -9.09
CA LEU A 98 10.88 -5.94 -9.62
C LEU A 98 11.01 -6.40 -11.07
N ALA A 99 10.04 -7.22 -11.49
CA ALA A 99 9.95 -7.70 -12.87
C ALA A 99 9.64 -6.57 -13.86
N ALA A 100 8.97 -6.89 -14.98
CA ALA A 100 8.74 -5.94 -16.04
C ALA A 100 7.97 -4.69 -15.57
N GLY A 101 8.56 -3.51 -15.82
CA GLY A 101 7.92 -2.22 -15.59
C GLY A 101 8.06 -1.67 -14.16
N GLY A 102 8.69 -2.43 -13.25
CA GLY A 102 8.90 -2.01 -11.86
C GLY A 102 7.59 -1.94 -11.07
N ILE A 103 6.73 -2.94 -11.24
CA ILE A 103 5.33 -2.93 -10.78
C ILE A 103 5.12 -3.97 -9.69
N ALA A 104 4.42 -3.55 -8.64
CA ALA A 104 3.84 -4.43 -7.63
C ALA A 104 2.34 -4.14 -7.50
N ARG A 105 1.53 -5.18 -7.40
CA ARG A 105 0.09 -5.10 -7.18
C ARG A 105 -0.25 -5.84 -5.90
N PHE A 106 -1.04 -5.19 -5.05
CA PHE A 106 -1.52 -5.75 -3.79
C PHE A 106 -3.04 -5.81 -3.82
N TYR A 107 -3.62 -6.89 -3.32
CA TYR A 107 -5.06 -7.05 -3.21
C TYR A 107 -5.41 -7.32 -1.76
N GLY A 108 -6.41 -6.61 -1.24
CA GLY A 108 -6.77 -6.70 0.16
C GLY A 108 -8.18 -6.22 0.45
N THR A 109 -8.52 -6.16 1.73
CA THR A 109 -9.81 -5.66 2.21
C THR A 109 -9.65 -4.45 3.10
N ALA A 110 -10.56 -3.49 2.95
CA ALA A 110 -10.54 -2.23 3.68
C ALA A 110 -11.02 -2.39 5.15
N GLU A 111 -10.35 -1.68 6.05
CA GLU A 111 -10.74 -1.43 7.44
C GLU A 111 -10.60 0.08 7.68
N LEU A 112 -11.71 0.75 7.96
CA LEU A 112 -11.80 2.20 8.11
C LEU A 112 -11.69 2.58 9.59
N HIS A 113 -10.80 3.52 9.90
CA HIS A 113 -10.60 4.06 11.24
C HIS A 113 -10.77 5.57 11.21
N THR A 114 -11.71 6.08 12.00
CA THR A 114 -11.95 7.51 12.20
C THR A 114 -11.34 8.04 13.49
N GLU A 115 -10.84 7.15 14.35
CA GLU A 115 -10.20 7.44 15.64
C GLU A 115 -9.32 6.27 16.08
N GLY A 116 -8.59 6.46 17.18
CA GLY A 116 -7.76 5.42 17.80
C GLY A 116 -6.33 5.32 17.23
N GLU A 117 -5.60 4.29 17.67
CA GLU A 117 -4.17 4.15 17.39
C GLU A 117 -3.84 4.06 15.89
N ALA A 118 -4.59 3.24 15.14
CA ALA A 118 -4.38 3.11 13.70
C ALA A 118 -4.61 4.44 12.96
N TYR A 119 -5.64 5.20 13.35
CA TYR A 119 -5.93 6.52 12.79
C TYR A 119 -4.78 7.50 13.06
N GLU A 120 -4.28 7.55 14.29
CA GLU A 120 -3.17 8.41 14.67
C GLU A 120 -1.86 8.02 13.98
N GLN A 121 -1.54 6.72 13.89
CA GLN A 121 -0.34 6.24 13.23
C GLN A 121 -0.33 6.62 11.75
N VAL A 122 -1.42 6.34 11.02
CA VAL A 122 -1.51 6.68 9.60
C VAL A 122 -1.35 8.18 9.38
N TRP A 123 -2.01 8.99 10.20
CA TRP A 123 -1.85 10.45 10.16
C TRP A 123 -0.41 10.89 10.41
N ASN A 124 0.21 10.38 11.47
CA ASN A 124 1.56 10.75 11.92
C ASN A 124 2.69 10.19 11.06
N ASN A 125 2.39 9.31 10.11
CA ASN A 125 3.34 8.80 9.13
C ASN A 125 3.22 9.50 7.76
N MET A 126 2.12 10.22 7.50
CA MET A 126 1.97 10.93 6.22
C MET A 126 3.06 11.98 6.04
N VAL A 127 3.49 12.18 4.79
CA VAL A 127 4.32 13.33 4.43
C VAL A 127 3.60 14.64 4.74
N GLN A 128 4.36 15.67 5.12
CA GLN A 128 3.80 16.94 5.59
C GLN A 128 2.82 17.56 4.58
N GLN A 129 3.13 17.50 3.29
CA GLN A 129 2.27 18.05 2.23
C GLN A 129 0.89 17.38 2.16
N GLU A 130 0.80 16.08 2.45
CA GLU A 130 -0.49 15.38 2.49
C GLU A 130 -1.27 15.77 3.75
N ARG A 131 -0.61 16.00 4.89
CA ARG A 131 -1.25 16.52 6.11
C ARG A 131 -1.76 17.95 5.92
N ASP A 132 -0.95 18.81 5.31
CA ASP A 132 -1.30 20.21 5.01
C ASP A 132 -2.51 20.30 4.07
N SER A 133 -2.79 19.23 3.31
CA SER A 133 -3.96 19.11 2.43
C SER A 133 -5.25 18.71 3.17
N ASP A 134 -5.18 18.44 4.48
CA ASP A 134 -6.30 18.19 5.38
C ASP A 134 -6.05 18.83 6.77
N PRO A 135 -5.91 20.16 6.86
CA PRO A 135 -5.44 20.84 8.08
C PRO A 135 -6.36 20.65 9.29
N ASP A 136 -7.64 20.36 9.05
CA ASP A 136 -8.63 20.10 10.10
C ASP A 136 -8.66 18.62 10.52
N LYS A 137 -7.84 17.76 9.89
CA LYS A 137 -7.78 16.31 10.14
C LYS A 137 -9.16 15.63 10.06
N LYS A 138 -9.97 16.02 9.07
CA LYS A 138 -11.37 15.54 8.95
C LYS A 138 -11.49 14.23 8.18
N GLY A 139 -10.40 13.76 7.57
CA GLY A 139 -10.34 12.47 6.92
C GLY A 139 -10.36 11.28 7.87
N PHE A 140 -10.08 10.10 7.32
CA PHE A 140 -10.00 8.83 8.03
C PHE A 140 -8.89 7.96 7.46
N ALA A 141 -8.37 7.08 8.30
CA ALA A 141 -7.40 6.08 7.89
C ALA A 141 -8.13 4.89 7.26
N VAL A 142 -7.58 4.39 6.16
CA VAL A 142 -8.03 3.16 5.51
C VAL A 142 -6.88 2.19 5.56
N LEU A 143 -6.99 1.18 6.41
CA LEU A 143 -6.09 0.04 6.39
C LEU A 143 -6.57 -0.93 5.32
N ILE A 144 -5.62 -1.52 4.60
CA ILE A 144 -5.84 -2.47 3.53
C ILE A 144 -5.11 -3.74 3.93
N ARG A 145 -5.87 -4.69 4.49
CA ARG A 145 -5.34 -6.00 4.91
C ARG A 145 -5.01 -6.80 3.66
N VAL A 146 -3.71 -6.94 3.36
CA VAL A 146 -3.24 -7.59 2.14
C VAL A 146 -3.53 -9.09 2.21
N ALA A 147 -4.13 -9.58 1.15
CA ALA A 147 -4.40 -11.00 0.92
C ALA A 147 -3.38 -11.61 -0.05
N SER A 148 -2.92 -10.85 -1.05
CA SER A 148 -1.93 -11.30 -2.03
C SER A 148 -1.16 -10.12 -2.64
N ALA A 149 0.06 -10.40 -3.08
CA ALA A 149 0.92 -9.47 -3.82
C ALA A 149 1.44 -10.14 -5.09
N GLU A 150 1.43 -9.43 -6.22
CA GLU A 150 1.86 -9.97 -7.51
C GLU A 150 2.57 -8.92 -8.39
N ASP A 151 3.38 -9.41 -9.33
CA ASP A 151 4.01 -8.59 -10.36
C ASP A 151 3.00 -8.20 -11.47
N LEU A 152 3.46 -7.54 -12.54
CA LEU A 152 2.63 -7.19 -13.70
C LEU A 152 2.02 -8.41 -14.43
N ARG A 153 2.67 -9.57 -14.36
CA ARG A 153 2.27 -10.80 -15.07
C ARG A 153 1.32 -11.67 -14.23
N GLY A 154 1.02 -11.25 -13.00
CA GLY A 154 0.19 -12.02 -12.06
C GLY A 154 0.97 -13.14 -11.37
N GLN A 155 2.30 -13.07 -11.37
CA GLN A 155 3.11 -13.97 -10.57
C GLN A 155 3.21 -13.44 -9.14
N PRO A 156 3.04 -14.28 -8.11
CA PRO A 156 3.22 -13.87 -6.73
C PRO A 156 4.59 -13.21 -6.53
N LEU A 157 4.63 -12.12 -5.76
CA LEU A 157 5.91 -11.55 -5.35
C LEU A 157 6.55 -12.46 -4.28
N PRO A 158 7.84 -12.83 -4.43
CA PRO A 158 8.58 -13.51 -3.38
C PRO A 158 8.61 -12.69 -2.09
N GLU A 159 8.51 -13.36 -0.95
CA GLU A 159 8.60 -12.70 0.36
C GLU A 159 10.02 -12.20 0.64
N ASP A 160 11.02 -12.94 0.18
CA ASP A 160 12.45 -12.62 0.24
C ASP A 160 12.91 -11.79 -0.98
N LEU A 161 12.01 -10.99 -1.57
CA LEU A 161 12.30 -10.15 -2.72
C LEU A 161 13.57 -9.34 -2.46
N ALA A 162 14.57 -9.54 -3.32
CA ALA A 162 15.85 -8.87 -3.22
C ALA A 162 16.31 -8.43 -4.61
N VAL A 163 17.16 -7.41 -4.61
CA VAL A 163 17.90 -7.03 -5.82
C VAL A 163 18.75 -8.24 -6.23
N PRO A 164 18.68 -8.69 -7.50
CA PRO A 164 19.53 -9.78 -7.97
C PRO A 164 21.01 -9.48 -7.68
N SER A 165 21.74 -10.45 -7.16
CA SER A 165 23.19 -10.35 -7.05
C SER A 165 23.82 -10.43 -8.45
N ASP A 166 24.81 -9.58 -8.71
CA ASP A 166 25.60 -9.57 -9.96
C ASP A 166 26.29 -10.92 -10.23
#